data_AF-A0A2V4XYJ5-F1
#
_entry.id   AF-A0A2V4XYJ5-F1
#
_cell.length_a   1.000
_cell.length_b   1.000
_cell.length_c   1.000
_cell.angle_alpha   90.00
_cell.angle_beta   90.00
_cell.angle_gamma   90.00
#
_symmetry.space_group_name_H-M   'P 1'
#
loop_
_entity.id
_entity.type
_entity.pdbx_description
1 polymer ?
#
loop_
_entity_poly.entity_id
_entity_poly.type
_entity_poly.pdbx_seq_one_letter_code
_entity_poly.pdbx_strand_id
1 'polypeptide(L)'
;MHDKLKNIILTLTLIGIGLGIFSYSKMYEFFYQEFYFPAILAIILIVFFFLPKNLKIKSKFLNLTALGIGIVLVTLTTQLTLDYFGMIRTEKILTEYHELDCEKITDRFTTDLANNEMKYFSSGLVGSGNLSENIKEYGIENFDLGCMVYDNLNCYNKLVSNYLKDKKNITINELYE
;
A
#
# COMPACT_ATOMS: atom_id res chain seq x y z
N MET A 1 -22.84 -0.80 -29.47
CA MET A 1 -21.60 -0.52 -28.73
C MET A 1 -20.63 0.10 -29.71
N HIS A 2 -20.19 1.34 -29.49
CA HIS A 2 -19.14 1.93 -30.31
C HIS A 2 -17.87 1.10 -30.12
N ASP A 3 -17.20 0.70 -31.21
CA ASP A 3 -16.04 -0.19 -31.14
C ASP A 3 -14.93 0.32 -30.20
N LYS A 4 -14.81 1.65 -30.09
CA LYS A 4 -13.92 2.31 -29.12
C LYS A 4 -14.23 1.94 -27.67
N LEU A 5 -15.50 2.00 -27.26
CA LEU A 5 -15.91 1.71 -25.87
C LEU A 5 -15.73 0.22 -25.54
N LYS A 6 -16.02 -0.66 -26.50
CA LYS A 6 -15.75 -2.10 -26.35
C LYS A 6 -14.28 -2.35 -26.02
N ASN A 7 -13.39 -1.73 -26.79
CA ASN A 7 -11.96 -1.92 -26.65
C ASN A 7 -11.48 -1.37 -25.30
N ILE A 8 -11.98 -0.22 -24.86
CA ILE A 8 -11.66 0.32 -23.53
C ILE A 8 -12.05 -0.66 -22.42
N ILE A 9 -13.29 -1.16 -22.41
CA ILE A 9 -13.74 -2.12 -21.39
C ILE A 9 -12.86 -3.37 -21.44
N LEU A 10 -12.52 -3.87 -22.64
CA LEU A 10 -11.69 -5.06 -22.79
C LEU A 10 -10.28 -4.84 -22.25
N THR A 11 -9.67 -3.71 -22.57
CA THR A 11 -8.35 -3.33 -22.04
C THR A 11 -8.37 -3.24 -20.52
N LEU A 12 -9.38 -2.59 -19.93
CA LEU A 12 -9.52 -2.53 -18.46
C LEU A 12 -9.67 -3.91 -17.84
N THR A 13 -10.50 -4.78 -18.43
CA THR A 13 -10.66 -6.17 -17.95
C THR A 13 -9.34 -6.94 -18.00
N LEU A 14 -8.59 -6.84 -19.10
CA LEU A 14 -7.31 -7.53 -19.23
C LEU A 14 -6.25 -7.00 -18.25
N ILE A 15 -6.15 -5.68 -18.07
CA ILE A 15 -5.26 -5.07 -17.07
C ILE A 15 -5.63 -5.56 -15.67
N GLY A 16 -6.92 -5.48 -15.31
CA GLY A 16 -7.40 -5.88 -13.99
C GLY A 16 -7.14 -7.36 -13.71
N ILE A 17 -7.40 -8.25 -14.68
CA ILE A 17 -7.10 -9.68 -14.54
C ILE A 17 -5.58 -9.90 -14.40
N GLY A 18 -4.77 -9.24 -15.21
CA GLY A 18 -3.31 -9.37 -15.16
C GLY A 18 -2.73 -8.96 -13.80
N LEU A 19 -3.13 -7.78 -13.30
CA LEU A 19 -2.73 -7.29 -11.98
C LEU A 19 -3.27 -8.18 -10.85
N GLY A 20 -4.50 -8.66 -10.98
CA GLY A 20 -5.12 -9.58 -10.03
C GLY A 20 -4.36 -10.90 -9.93
N ILE A 21 -4.00 -11.52 -11.06
CA ILE A 21 -3.20 -12.76 -11.09
C ILE A 21 -1.81 -12.53 -10.49
N PHE A 22 -1.15 -11.42 -10.86
CA PHE A 22 0.15 -11.06 -10.29
C PHE A 22 0.07 -10.96 -8.77
N SER A 23 -0.85 -10.15 -8.26
CA SER A 23 -1.02 -9.92 -6.82
C SER A 23 -1.39 -11.21 -6.09
N TYR A 24 -2.30 -12.02 -6.66
CA TYR A 24 -2.68 -13.32 -6.11
C TYR A 24 -1.47 -14.25 -5.98
N SER A 25 -0.64 -14.34 -7.02
CA SER A 25 0.55 -15.20 -7.00
C SER A 25 1.58 -14.83 -5.92
N LYS A 26 1.56 -13.57 -5.46
CA LYS A 26 2.51 -13.04 -4.49
C LYS A 26 1.96 -12.95 -3.07
N MET A 27 0.65 -12.75 -2.92
CA MET A 27 0.04 -12.39 -1.63
C MET A 27 -1.06 -13.37 -1.18
N TYR A 28 -1.34 -14.44 -1.93
CA TYR A 28 -2.45 -15.34 -1.65
C TYR A 28 -2.50 -15.82 -0.19
N GLU A 29 -1.36 -16.19 0.39
CA GLU A 29 -1.31 -16.73 1.75
C GLU A 29 -1.72 -15.71 2.83
N PHE A 30 -1.50 -14.42 2.56
CA PHE A 30 -1.76 -13.34 3.52
C PHE A 30 -3.15 -12.72 3.33
N PHE A 31 -3.62 -12.58 2.09
CA PHE A 31 -4.80 -11.76 1.75
C PHE A 31 -5.82 -12.48 0.85
N TYR A 32 -5.96 -13.81 0.94
CA TYR A 32 -6.83 -14.59 0.03
C TYR A 32 -8.26 -14.04 -0.10
N GLN A 33 -8.83 -13.47 0.97
CA GLN A 33 -10.19 -12.92 0.97
C GLN A 33 -10.34 -11.68 0.10
N GLU A 34 -9.29 -10.85 0.00
CA GLU A 34 -9.31 -9.60 -0.76
C GLU A 34 -9.40 -9.84 -2.27
N PHE A 35 -9.08 -11.06 -2.72
CA PHE A 35 -9.16 -11.45 -4.13
C PHE A 35 -10.56 -11.88 -4.59
N TYR A 36 -11.49 -12.18 -3.67
CA TYR A 36 -12.84 -12.63 -4.05
C TYR A 36 -13.60 -11.54 -4.81
N PHE A 37 -13.57 -10.31 -4.30
CA PHE A 37 -14.35 -9.23 -4.90
C PHE A 37 -13.83 -8.86 -6.31
N PRO A 38 -12.51 -8.64 -6.54
CA PRO A 38 -11.96 -8.49 -7.89
C PRO A 38 -12.26 -9.66 -8.82
N ALA A 39 -12.19 -10.91 -8.34
CA ALA A 39 -12.50 -12.09 -9.15
C ALA A 39 -13.96 -12.09 -9.63
N ILE A 40 -14.91 -11.77 -8.74
CA ILE A 40 -16.34 -11.65 -9.09
C ILE A 40 -16.54 -10.56 -10.16
N LEU A 41 -15.91 -9.39 -10.01
CA LEU A 41 -16.01 -8.31 -11.00
C LEU A 41 -15.44 -8.75 -12.37
N ALA A 42 -14.31 -9.45 -12.38
CA ALA A 42 -13.73 -9.99 -13.61
C ALA A 42 -14.68 -11.00 -14.29
N ILE A 43 -15.29 -11.92 -13.54
CA ILE A 43 -16.27 -12.88 -14.06
C ILE A 43 -17.47 -12.15 -14.67
N ILE A 44 -18.00 -11.13 -13.99
CA ILE A 44 -19.13 -10.32 -14.51
C ILE A 44 -18.76 -9.65 -15.84
N LEU A 45 -17.56 -9.11 -15.96
CA LEU A 45 -17.08 -8.51 -17.22
C LEU A 45 -16.89 -9.54 -18.33
N ILE A 46 -16.36 -10.72 -18.01
CA ILE A 46 -16.23 -11.84 -18.96
C ILE A 46 -17.62 -12.23 -19.48
N VAL A 47 -18.60 -12.46 -18.59
CA VAL A 47 -19.99 -12.75 -18.97
C VAL A 47 -20.56 -11.63 -19.84
N PHE A 48 -20.32 -10.37 -19.48
CA PHE A 48 -20.74 -9.22 -20.29
C PHE A 48 -20.18 -9.28 -21.72
N PHE A 49 -18.93 -9.70 -21.93
CA PHE A 49 -18.36 -9.87 -23.27
C PHE A 49 -19.07 -10.93 -24.11
N PHE A 50 -19.58 -11.99 -23.49
CA PHE A 50 -20.31 -13.06 -24.18
C PHE A 50 -21.82 -12.78 -24.37
N LEU A 51 -22.38 -11.72 -23.76
CA LEU A 51 -23.78 -11.35 -23.99
C LEU A 51 -24.10 -11.11 -25.48
N PRO A 52 -25.35 -11.37 -25.94
CA PRO A 52 -25.80 -11.07 -27.29
C PRO A 52 -25.55 -9.61 -27.69
N LYS A 53 -25.02 -9.37 -28.90
CA LYS A 53 -24.75 -8.01 -29.42
C LYS A 53 -25.98 -7.11 -29.37
N ASN A 54 -27.17 -7.66 -29.62
CA ASN A 54 -28.43 -6.92 -29.66
C ASN A 54 -28.78 -6.28 -28.30
N LEU A 55 -28.48 -6.94 -27.19
CA LEU A 55 -28.71 -6.41 -25.83
C LEU A 55 -27.74 -5.26 -25.51
N LYS A 56 -26.47 -5.45 -25.87
CA LYS A 56 -25.41 -4.44 -25.65
C LYS A 56 -25.55 -3.20 -26.53
N ILE A 57 -26.09 -3.33 -27.74
CA ILE A 57 -26.30 -2.20 -28.64
C ILE A 57 -27.50 -1.37 -28.20
N LYS A 58 -28.57 -2.01 -27.71
CA LYS A 58 -29.81 -1.33 -27.31
C LYS A 58 -29.72 -0.60 -25.98
N SER A 59 -28.84 -1.02 -25.06
CA SER A 59 -28.75 -0.42 -23.72
C SER A 59 -27.47 0.38 -23.52
N LYS A 60 -27.60 1.72 -23.47
CA LYS A 60 -26.52 2.61 -23.04
C LYS A 60 -26.13 2.34 -21.58
N PHE A 61 -27.11 2.02 -20.74
CA PHE A 61 -26.91 1.72 -19.33
C PHE A 61 -25.99 0.52 -19.11
N LEU A 62 -26.22 -0.60 -19.81
CA LEU A 62 -25.37 -1.81 -19.69
C LEU A 62 -23.90 -1.52 -20.00
N ASN A 63 -23.62 -0.73 -21.04
CA ASN A 63 -22.23 -0.39 -21.40
C ASN A 63 -21.58 0.54 -20.37
N LEU A 64 -22.34 1.47 -19.78
CA LEU A 64 -21.84 2.35 -18.72
C LEU A 64 -21.56 1.58 -17.43
N THR A 65 -22.43 0.64 -17.06
CA THR A 65 -22.22 -0.25 -15.92
C THR A 65 -20.98 -1.12 -16.12
N ALA A 66 -20.81 -1.73 -17.30
CA ALA A 66 -19.62 -2.51 -17.59
C ALA A 66 -18.33 -1.68 -17.54
N LEU A 67 -18.36 -0.43 -18.02
CA LEU A 67 -17.24 0.50 -17.89
C LEU A 67 -16.93 0.78 -16.42
N GLY A 68 -17.95 1.09 -15.61
CA GLY A 68 -17.79 1.34 -14.18
C GLY A 68 -17.18 0.15 -13.44
N ILE A 69 -17.69 -1.05 -13.70
CA ILE A 69 -17.14 -2.30 -13.15
C ILE A 69 -15.68 -2.50 -13.57
N GLY A 70 -15.34 -2.22 -14.83
CA GLY A 70 -13.97 -2.28 -15.32
C GLY A 70 -13.02 -1.32 -14.59
N ILE A 71 -13.46 -0.10 -14.33
CA ILE A 71 -12.69 0.88 -13.56
C ILE A 71 -12.48 0.39 -12.13
N VAL A 72 -13.55 -0.05 -11.45
CA VAL A 72 -13.46 -0.56 -10.06
C VAL A 72 -12.52 -1.76 -9.98
N LEU A 73 -12.60 -2.70 -10.92
CA LEU A 73 -11.70 -3.85 -11.00
C LEU A 73 -10.23 -3.42 -11.07
N VAL A 74 -9.90 -2.49 -11.98
CA VAL A 74 -8.53 -1.99 -12.13
C VAL A 74 -8.07 -1.24 -10.88
N THR A 75 -8.91 -0.40 -10.28
CA THR A 75 -8.57 0.31 -9.04
C THR A 75 -8.21 -0.66 -7.92
N LEU A 76 -9.06 -1.67 -7.68
CA LEU A 76 -8.82 -2.65 -6.61
C LEU A 76 -7.57 -3.48 -6.85
N THR A 77 -7.38 -3.98 -8.08
CA THR A 77 -6.21 -4.81 -8.40
C THR A 77 -4.91 -4.01 -8.43
N THR A 78 -4.98 -2.71 -8.76
CA THR A 78 -3.86 -1.78 -8.61
C THR A 78 -3.53 -1.56 -7.13
N GLN A 79 -4.54 -1.34 -6.27
CA GLN A 79 -4.33 -1.19 -4.83
C GLN A 79 -3.62 -2.41 -4.24
N LEU A 80 -4.11 -3.62 -4.53
CA LEU A 80 -3.46 -4.88 -4.11
C LEU A 80 -2.01 -4.98 -4.59
N THR A 81 -1.74 -4.54 -5.82
CA THR A 81 -0.38 -4.52 -6.37
C THR A 81 0.51 -3.50 -5.64
N LEU A 82 -0.03 -2.34 -5.28
CA LEU A 82 0.69 -1.32 -4.51
C LEU A 82 0.96 -1.80 -3.09
N ASP A 83 0.00 -2.49 -2.46
CA ASP A 83 0.16 -3.06 -1.13
C ASP A 83 1.27 -4.13 -1.12
N TYR A 84 1.36 -4.97 -2.16
CA TYR A 84 2.49 -5.90 -2.34
C TYR A 84 3.84 -5.17 -2.33
N PHE A 85 3.98 -4.13 -3.17
CA PHE A 85 5.24 -3.38 -3.25
C PHE A 85 5.53 -2.61 -1.97
N GLY A 86 4.49 -2.13 -1.28
CA GLY A 86 4.59 -1.52 0.04
C GLY A 86 5.18 -2.49 1.07
N MET A 87 4.66 -3.72 1.12
CA MET A 87 5.19 -4.77 2.01
C MET A 87 6.64 -5.10 1.69
N ILE A 88 7.00 -5.32 0.43
CA ILE A 88 8.39 -5.63 0.03
C ILE A 88 9.34 -4.48 0.40
N ARG A 89 8.90 -3.23 0.25
CA ARG A 89 9.69 -2.06 0.66
C ARG A 89 9.88 -2.05 2.18
N THR A 90 8.81 -2.23 2.94
CA THR A 90 8.86 -2.27 4.40
C THR A 90 9.76 -3.41 4.89
N GLU A 91 9.60 -4.62 4.37
CA GLU A 91 10.45 -5.77 4.69
C GLU A 91 11.93 -5.44 4.45
N LYS A 92 12.27 -4.90 3.27
CA LYS A 92 13.65 -4.51 2.95
C LYS A 92 14.22 -3.50 3.94
N ILE A 93 13.44 -2.48 4.31
CA ILE A 93 13.84 -1.46 5.29
C ILE A 93 14.03 -2.12 6.66
N LEU A 94 13.11 -2.97 7.09
CA LEU A 94 13.23 -3.64 8.39
C LEU A 94 14.44 -4.56 8.44
N THR A 95 14.70 -5.34 7.39
CA THR A 95 15.91 -6.17 7.28
C THR A 95 17.18 -5.32 7.36
N GLU A 96 17.24 -4.24 6.58
CA GLU A 96 18.40 -3.34 6.56
C GLU A 96 18.70 -2.77 7.95
N TYR A 97 17.70 -2.30 8.69
CA TYR A 97 17.91 -1.70 10.01
C TYR A 97 18.08 -2.75 11.11
N HIS A 98 17.50 -3.93 10.93
CA HIS A 98 17.67 -5.06 11.86
C HIS A 98 19.09 -5.64 11.80
N GLU A 99 19.75 -5.62 10.64
CA GLU A 99 21.12 -6.14 10.51
C GLU A 99 22.20 -5.20 11.09
N LEU A 100 21.84 -3.95 11.40
CA LEU A 100 22.75 -2.97 11.99
C LEU A 100 22.80 -3.09 13.51
N ASP A 101 24.01 -3.17 14.07
CA ASP A 101 24.23 -2.97 15.49
C ASP A 101 23.98 -1.50 15.90
N CYS A 102 23.74 -1.24 17.20
CA CYS A 102 23.45 0.11 17.69
C CYS A 102 24.64 1.10 17.54
N GLU A 103 25.84 0.63 17.24
CA GLU A 103 26.97 1.53 16.93
C GLU A 103 26.78 2.10 15.52
N LYS A 104 26.60 1.22 14.52
CA LYS A 104 26.36 1.59 13.12
C LYS A 104 25.01 2.26 12.89
N ILE A 105 24.02 2.03 13.75
CA ILE A 105 22.71 2.68 13.65
C ILE A 105 22.82 4.22 13.77
N THR A 106 23.85 4.71 14.45
CA THR A 106 24.10 6.15 14.63
C THR A 106 24.58 6.79 13.32
N ASP A 107 25.48 6.11 12.60
CA ASP A 107 25.93 6.53 11.27
C ASP A 107 24.75 6.51 10.28
N ARG A 108 23.90 5.49 10.38
CA ARG A 108 22.68 5.42 9.57
C ARG A 108 21.74 6.58 9.86
N PHE A 109 21.46 6.88 11.13
CA PHE A 109 20.65 8.04 11.52
C PHE A 109 21.20 9.35 10.96
N THR A 110 22.51 9.55 11.04
CA THR A 110 23.16 10.76 10.50
C THR A 110 22.99 10.88 8.99
N THR A 111 23.10 9.76 8.28
CA THR A 111 22.90 9.68 6.83
C THR A 111 21.45 9.97 6.45
N ASP A 112 20.49 9.31 7.12
CA ASP A 112 19.06 9.52 6.89
C ASP A 112 18.65 10.97 7.18
N LEU A 113 19.20 11.57 8.25
CA LEU A 113 18.96 12.98 8.60
C LEU A 113 19.48 13.92 7.51
N ALA A 114 20.69 13.68 6.97
CA ALA A 114 21.26 14.49 5.91
C ALA A 114 20.47 14.38 4.59
N ASN A 115 19.86 13.22 4.33
CA ASN A 115 19.08 12.96 3.12
C ASN A 115 17.59 13.31 3.25
N ASN A 116 17.11 13.72 4.43
CA ASN A 116 15.68 13.88 4.74
C ASN A 116 14.87 12.57 4.57
N GLU A 117 15.47 11.44 4.95
CA GLU A 117 14.88 10.09 4.87
C GLU A 117 14.74 9.46 6.26
N MET A 118 14.51 10.27 7.29
CA MET A 118 14.35 9.77 8.66
C MET A 118 13.12 8.87 8.78
N LYS A 119 13.23 7.87 9.64
CA LYS A 119 12.21 6.85 9.85
C LYS A 119 11.79 6.82 11.32
N TYR A 120 10.64 6.25 11.60
CA TYR A 120 10.26 5.90 12.96
C TYR A 120 9.58 4.55 12.96
N PHE A 121 9.96 3.68 13.89
CA PHE A 121 9.49 2.30 13.95
C PHE A 121 8.53 2.15 15.11
N SER A 122 7.26 2.50 14.91
CA SER A 122 6.24 2.38 15.96
C SER A 122 5.87 0.91 16.19
N SER A 123 5.76 0.50 17.45
CA SER A 123 5.32 -0.84 17.85
C SER A 123 4.25 -0.73 18.93
N GLY A 124 3.26 -1.63 18.90
CA GLY A 124 2.19 -1.69 19.89
C GLY A 124 0.93 -2.39 19.36
N LEU A 125 0.05 -2.77 20.28
CA LEU A 125 -1.21 -3.47 19.96
C LEU A 125 -2.27 -2.55 19.33
N VAL A 126 -2.17 -1.24 19.55
CA VAL A 126 -3.19 -0.25 19.17
C VAL A 126 -2.81 0.47 17.85
N GLY A 127 -1.72 0.04 17.21
CA GLY A 127 -1.16 0.69 16.02
C GLY A 127 -0.64 2.11 16.29
N SER A 128 -0.16 2.78 15.25
CA SER A 128 0.44 4.11 15.36
C SER A 128 -0.57 5.25 15.63
N GLY A 129 -1.87 5.03 15.43
CA GLY A 129 -2.87 6.09 15.56
C GLY A 129 -2.50 7.36 14.76
N ASN A 130 -2.64 8.52 15.40
CA ASN A 130 -2.32 9.83 14.80
C ASN A 130 -0.82 10.04 14.55
N LEU A 131 0.07 9.26 15.17
CA LEU A 131 1.53 9.39 15.01
C LEU A 131 1.94 9.35 13.53
N SER A 132 1.38 8.43 12.76
CA SER A 132 1.73 8.26 11.34
C SER A 132 1.44 9.50 10.49
N GLU A 133 0.46 10.31 10.89
CA GLU A 133 0.12 11.55 10.20
C GLU A 133 0.96 12.71 10.76
N ASN A 134 0.96 12.88 12.08
CA ASN A 134 1.60 14.00 12.76
C ASN A 134 3.13 14.01 12.57
N ILE A 135 3.80 12.84 12.57
CA ILE A 135 5.26 12.78 12.46
C ILE A 135 5.76 13.14 11.04
N LYS A 136 4.89 13.07 10.01
CA LYS A 136 5.23 13.45 8.63
C LYS A 136 5.54 14.94 8.49
N GLU A 137 4.94 15.79 9.34
CA GLU A 137 5.23 17.23 9.38
C GLU A 137 6.71 17.52 9.65
N TYR A 138 7.39 16.58 10.29
CA TYR A 138 8.82 16.65 10.61
C TYR A 138 9.72 15.94 9.58
N GLY A 139 9.15 15.50 8.45
CA GLY A 139 9.87 14.79 7.40
C GLY A 139 10.29 13.37 7.80
N ILE A 140 9.53 12.74 8.71
CA ILE A 140 9.82 11.41 9.22
C ILE A 140 8.74 10.44 8.73
N GLU A 141 9.16 9.31 8.16
CA GLU A 141 8.25 8.24 7.74
C GLU A 141 8.02 7.24 8.87
N ASN A 142 6.77 7.02 9.27
CA ASN A 142 6.44 6.02 10.28
C ASN A 142 6.21 4.64 9.67
N PHE A 143 6.75 3.61 10.33
CA PHE A 143 6.56 2.20 10.05
C PHE A 143 5.86 1.56 11.26
N ASP A 144 4.62 1.11 11.07
CA ASP A 144 3.87 0.41 12.10
C ASP A 144 4.19 -1.09 12.09
N LEU A 145 4.89 -1.55 13.12
CA LEU A 145 5.42 -2.90 13.25
C LEU A 145 4.50 -3.83 14.04
N GLY A 146 3.40 -3.30 14.58
CA GLY A 146 2.56 -4.05 15.51
C GLY A 146 3.38 -4.59 16.68
N CYS A 147 3.37 -5.91 16.89
CA CYS A 147 4.08 -6.56 18.00
C CYS A 147 5.56 -6.85 17.72
N MET A 148 6.09 -6.54 16.53
CA MET A 148 7.50 -6.77 16.22
C MET A 148 8.36 -5.69 16.87
N VAL A 149 9.18 -6.10 17.84
CA VAL A 149 10.10 -5.21 18.56
C VAL A 149 11.51 -5.76 18.42
N TYR A 150 12.42 -4.93 17.89
CA TYR A 150 13.84 -5.25 17.74
C TYR A 150 14.67 -4.17 18.43
N ASP A 151 15.69 -4.57 19.20
CA ASP A 151 16.51 -3.65 20.00
C ASP A 151 17.18 -2.56 19.14
N ASN A 152 17.60 -2.93 17.93
CA ASN A 152 18.31 -2.04 17.01
C ASN A 152 17.40 -0.90 16.52
N LEU A 153 16.12 -1.20 16.30
CA LEU A 153 15.11 -0.19 15.92
C LEU A 153 14.81 0.75 17.08
N ASN A 154 14.84 0.25 18.32
CA ASN A 154 14.70 1.08 19.52
C ASN A 154 15.88 2.05 19.67
N CYS A 155 17.10 1.62 19.36
CA CYS A 155 18.27 2.51 19.32
C CYS A 155 18.06 3.65 18.31
N TYR A 156 17.58 3.34 17.10
CA TYR A 156 17.27 4.37 16.09
C TYR A 156 16.15 5.32 16.54
N ASN A 157 15.03 4.78 17.04
CA ASN A 157 13.90 5.58 17.53
C ASN A 157 14.31 6.54 18.66
N LYS A 158 15.27 6.14 19.51
CA LYS A 158 15.83 7.01 20.56
C LYS A 158 16.57 8.20 19.96
N LEU A 159 17.35 7.99 18.89
CA LEU A 159 18.04 9.08 18.18
C LEU A 159 17.03 10.05 17.55
N VAL A 160 15.98 9.52 16.91
CA VAL A 160 14.89 10.32 16.33
C VAL A 160 14.14 11.12 17.40
N SER A 161 13.82 10.49 18.54
CA SER A 161 13.15 11.13 19.67
C SER A 161 13.98 12.27 20.25
N ASN A 162 15.30 12.07 20.39
CA ASN A 162 16.21 13.12 20.84
C ASN A 162 16.27 14.27 19.83
N TYR A 163 16.33 13.97 18.53
CA TYR A 163 16.32 15.00 17.48
C TYR A 163 15.04 15.84 17.52
N LEU A 164 13.86 15.21 17.62
CA LEU A 164 12.59 15.91 17.74
C LEU A 164 12.56 16.81 18.98
N LYS A 165 13.01 16.29 20.12
CA LYS A 165 13.07 17.06 21.36
C LYS A 165 14.03 18.25 21.26
N ASP A 166 15.25 18.03 20.78
CA ASP A 166 16.32 19.03 20.82
C ASP A 166 16.23 20.06 19.69
N LYS A 167 15.71 19.67 18.52
CA LYS A 167 15.67 20.52 17.31
C LYS A 167 14.28 21.02 16.95
N LYS A 168 13.23 20.32 17.38
CA LYS A 168 11.83 20.64 17.05
C LYS A 168 10.99 20.98 18.27
N ASN A 169 11.53 20.79 19.49
CA ASN A 169 10.84 21.06 20.75
C ASN A 169 9.49 20.33 20.86
N ILE A 170 9.46 19.07 20.40
CA ILE A 170 8.30 18.18 20.48
C ILE A 170 8.74 16.78 20.90
N THR A 171 7.91 16.09 21.66
CA THR A 171 8.11 14.68 22.03
C THR A 171 7.25 13.77 21.17
N ILE A 172 7.69 12.52 21.00
CA ILE A 172 6.92 11.51 20.25
C ILE A 172 5.51 11.32 20.83
N ASN A 173 5.34 11.39 22.16
CA ASN A 173 4.04 11.18 22.80
C ASN A 173 3.01 12.24 22.41
N GLU A 174 3.44 13.50 22.23
CA GLU A 174 2.57 14.59 21.79
C GLU A 174 2.06 14.38 20.35
N LEU A 175 2.72 13.51 19.57
CA LEU A 175 2.30 13.20 18.20
C LEU A 175 1.24 12.09 18.14
N TYR A 176 0.95 11.41 19.26
CA TYR A 176 -0.13 10.42 19.33
C TYR A 176 -1.51 11.04 19.58
N GLU A 177 -1.56 12.28 20.08
CA GLU A 177 -2.78 13.06 20.32
C GLU A 177 -3.31 13.67 19.02
#